data_AF-X1C7X4-F1
#
_entry.id   AF-X1C7X4-F1
#
_cell.length_a   1.000
_cell.length_b   1.000
_cell.length_c   1.000
_cell.angle_alpha   90.00
_cell.angle_beta   90.00
_cell.angle_gamma   90.00
#
_symmetry.space_group_name_H-M   'P 1'
#
loop_
_entity.id
_entity.type
_entity.pdbx_description
1 polymer ?
#
loop_
_entity_poly.entity_id
_entity_poly.type
_entity_poly.pdbx_seq_one_letter_code
_entity_poly.pdbx_strand_id
1 'polypeptide(L)'
;PIKSDDKIIGSIEKGIEAAISCQPYVESVTIILDKDKIQGNKNAPFNYDEISGKIIRAELIIRYEDVEVLAKVDWIEELQYPLMFIEKISNLDQ
;
A
#
# COMPACT_ATOMS: atom_id res chain seq x y z
N PRO A 1 3.65 -13.11 6.11
CA PRO A 1 3.41 -13.18 7.58
C PRO A 1 4.00 -11.93 8.24
N ILE A 2 3.20 -11.21 9.02
CA ILE A 2 3.59 -9.98 9.72
C ILE A 2 3.39 -10.20 11.21
N LYS A 3 4.44 -9.91 11.98
CA LYS A 3 4.35 -9.75 13.42
C LYS A 3 4.01 -8.30 13.72
N SER A 4 3.18 -8.06 14.72
CA SER A 4 2.87 -6.71 15.22
C SER A 4 4.08 -6.10 15.95
N ASP A 5 5.09 -5.72 15.14
CA ASP A 5 6.33 -5.08 15.56
C ASP A 5 6.62 -3.94 14.57
N ASP A 6 6.76 -2.72 15.11
CA ASP A 6 6.89 -1.51 14.31
C ASP A 6 8.09 -1.53 13.36
N LYS A 7 9.21 -2.14 13.79
CA LYS A 7 10.42 -2.20 12.95
C LYS A 7 10.20 -3.16 11.80
N ILE A 8 9.56 -4.30 12.06
CA ILE A 8 9.27 -5.30 11.02
C ILE A 8 8.27 -4.73 10.01
N ILE A 9 7.21 -4.09 10.48
CA ILE A 9 6.20 -3.46 9.61
C ILE A 9 6.86 -2.40 8.71
N GLY A 10 7.64 -1.49 9.30
CA GLY A 10 8.36 -0.47 8.53
C GLY A 10 9.39 -1.04 7.54
N SER A 11 10.04 -2.15 7.87
CA SER A 11 10.93 -2.84 6.93
C SER A 11 10.17 -3.47 5.76
N ILE A 12 8.95 -3.98 6.00
CA ILE A 12 8.11 -4.56 4.95
C ILE A 12 7.57 -3.46 4.04
N GLU A 13 7.03 -2.37 4.60
CA GLU A 13 6.58 -1.20 3.84
C GLU A 13 7.67 -0.73 2.87
N LYS A 14 8.87 -0.46 3.40
CA LYS A 14 10.03 -0.04 2.60
C LYS A 14 10.46 -1.07 1.56
N GLY A 15 10.39 -2.36 1.90
CA GLY A 15 10.72 -3.44 0.96
C GLY A 15 9.76 -3.49 -0.22
N ILE A 16 8.46 -3.31 0.02
CA ILE A 16 7.43 -3.24 -1.01
C ILE A 16 7.60 -1.98 -1.85
N GLU A 17 7.81 -0.82 -1.21
CA GLU A 17 8.09 0.45 -1.90
C GLU A 17 9.30 0.33 -2.82
N ALA A 18 10.42 -0.23 -2.33
CA ALA A 18 11.61 -0.44 -3.14
C ALA A 18 11.34 -1.36 -4.34
N ALA A 19 10.62 -2.46 -4.13
CA ALA A 19 10.26 -3.37 -5.21
C ALA A 19 9.35 -2.72 -6.27
N ILE A 20 8.37 -1.92 -5.85
CA ILE A 20 7.44 -1.23 -6.76
C ILE A 20 8.14 -0.09 -7.50
N SER A 21 9.06 0.62 -6.84
CA SER A 21 9.84 1.69 -7.48
C SER A 21 10.69 1.23 -8.66
N CYS A 22 10.99 -0.07 -8.75
CA CYS A 22 11.68 -0.64 -9.91
C CYS A 22 10.79 -0.83 -11.15
N GLN A 23 9.47 -0.65 -11.03
CA GLN A 23 8.54 -0.78 -12.16
C GLN A 23 8.63 0.48 -13.06
N PRO A 24 8.45 0.35 -14.38
CA PRO A 24 8.53 1.49 -15.29
C PRO A 24 7.57 2.63 -14.92
N TYR A 25 8.05 3.87 -15.06
CA TYR A 25 7.26 5.11 -14.90
C TYR A 25 6.77 5.41 -13.48
N VAL A 26 7.12 4.58 -12.50
CA VAL A 26 6.86 4.88 -11.10
C VAL A 26 7.78 6.00 -10.64
N GLU A 27 7.20 7.17 -10.38
CA GLU A 27 7.93 8.33 -9.84
C GLU A 27 8.06 8.20 -8.32
N SER A 28 6.98 7.81 -7.65
CA SER A 28 6.98 7.55 -6.22
C SER A 28 5.92 6.52 -5.85
N VAL A 29 6.19 5.81 -4.76
CA VAL A 29 5.27 4.86 -4.13
C VAL A 29 5.37 5.02 -2.63
N THR A 30 4.23 5.00 -1.96
CA THR A 30 4.12 4.99 -0.50
C THR A 30 3.20 3.86 -0.10
N ILE A 31 3.68 3.00 0.79
CA ILE A 31 2.92 1.87 1.32
C ILE A 31 2.74 2.06 2.82
N ILE A 32 1.49 1.97 3.27
CA ILE A 32 1.14 2.02 4.68
C ILE A 32 0.38 0.76 5.02
N LEU A 33 0.87 0.04 6.04
CA LEU A 33 0.19 -1.10 6.62
C LEU A 33 -0.53 -0.64 7.89
N ASP A 34 -1.86 -0.79 7.90
CA ASP A 34 -2.71 -0.43 9.02
C ASP A 34 -2.41 -1.32 10.24
N LYS A 35 -1.61 -0.76 11.16
CA LYS A 35 -1.13 -1.44 12.37
C LYS A 35 -2.26 -1.83 13.31
N ASP A 36 -3.32 -1.02 13.36
CA ASP A 36 -4.47 -1.28 14.24
C ASP A 36 -5.24 -2.52 13.79
N LYS A 37 -5.12 -2.88 12.50
CA LYS A 37 -5.65 -4.12 11.92
C LYS A 37 -4.68 -5.31 12.01
N ILE A 38 -3.43 -5.11 12.44
CA ILE A 38 -2.42 -6.16 12.67
C ILE A 38 -2.35 -6.45 14.18
N GLN A 39 -3.40 -7.07 14.74
CA GLN A 39 -3.46 -7.34 16.19
C GLN A 39 -2.88 -8.70 16.59
N GLY A 40 -2.50 -9.53 15.61
CA GLY A 40 -2.17 -10.93 15.83
C GLY A 40 -3.44 -11.72 16.13
N ASN A 41 -3.62 -12.84 15.44
CA ASN A 41 -4.73 -13.73 15.74
C ASN A 41 -4.55 -14.33 17.15
N LYS A 42 -5.24 -13.77 18.16
CA LYS A 42 -5.21 -14.25 19.56
C LYS A 42 -5.63 -15.72 19.73
N ASN A 43 -6.20 -16.33 18.68
CA ASN A 43 -6.66 -17.71 18.67
C ASN A 43 -5.68 -18.68 17.97
N ALA A 44 -4.55 -18.20 17.43
CA ALA A 44 -3.54 -19.04 16.82
C ALA A 44 -2.30 -19.17 17.74
N PRO A 45 -1.69 -20.36 17.86
CA PRO A 45 -0.48 -20.55 18.68
C PRO A 45 0.74 -19.74 18.20
N PHE A 46 0.65 -19.11 17.02
CA PHE A 46 1.68 -18.30 16.41
C PHE A 46 1.15 -16.88 16.17
N ASN A 47 1.76 -15.89 16.82
CA ASN A 47 1.31 -14.50 16.85
C ASN A 47 1.70 -13.71 15.57
N TYR A 48 1.33 -14.25 14.41
CA TYR A 48 1.58 -13.63 13.09
C TYR A 48 0.26 -13.49 12.33
N ASP A 49 0.08 -12.37 11.64
CA ASP A 49 -1.03 -12.11 10.71
C ASP A 49 -0.56 -12.20 9.24
N GLU A 50 -1.50 -12.27 8.31
CA GLU A 50 -1.24 -12.18 6.87
C GLU A 50 -1.52 -10.77 6.34
N ILE A 51 -0.73 -10.34 5.35
CA ILE A 51 -1.00 -9.09 4.64
C ILE A 51 -2.24 -9.33 3.79
N SER A 52 -3.37 -8.79 4.23
CA SER A 52 -4.62 -8.81 3.48
C SER A 52 -4.93 -7.42 2.93
N GLY A 53 -5.79 -7.36 1.90
CA GLY A 53 -6.25 -6.08 1.33
C GLY A 53 -6.86 -5.11 2.36
N LYS A 54 -7.33 -5.60 3.51
CA LYS A 54 -7.84 -4.78 4.62
C LYS A 54 -6.78 -3.87 5.23
N ILE A 55 -5.53 -4.34 5.22
CA ILE A 55 -4.40 -3.77 5.95
C ILE A 55 -3.58 -2.83 5.07
N ILE A 56 -3.43 -3.15 3.79
CA ILE A 56 -2.57 -2.37 2.89
C ILE A 56 -3.28 -1.14 2.34
N ARG A 57 -2.58 -0.01 2.45
CA ARG A 57 -2.88 1.25 1.76
C ARG A 57 -1.69 1.56 0.87
N ALA A 58 -1.96 1.97 -0.36
CA ALA A 58 -0.91 2.34 -1.29
C ALA A 58 -1.28 3.65 -1.98
N GLU A 59 -0.29 4.51 -2.12
CA GLU A 59 -0.34 5.68 -2.99
C GLU A 59 0.81 5.57 -3.99
N LEU A 60 0.50 5.78 -5.27
CA LEU A 60 1.42 5.59 -6.37
C LEU A 60 1.32 6.78 -7.31
N ILE A 61 2.45 7.44 -7.57
CA ILE A 61 2.57 8.46 -8.61
C ILE A 61 3.26 7.82 -9.80
N ILE A 62 2.55 7.78 -10.93
CA ILE A 62 3.06 7.31 -12.21
C ILE A 62 3.20 8.51 -13.13
N ARG A 63 4.36 8.67 -13.76
CA ARG A 63 4.59 9.72 -14.75
C ARG A 63 5.03 9.14 -16.08
N TYR A 64 4.27 9.45 -17.12
CA TYR A 64 4.61 9.10 -18.49
C TYR A 64 4.46 10.34 -19.37
N GLU A 65 5.57 10.75 -19.98
CA GLU A 65 5.64 12.00 -20.77
C GLU A 65 5.18 13.21 -19.94
N ASP A 66 4.18 13.95 -20.42
CA ASP A 66 3.59 15.13 -19.79
C ASP A 66 2.43 14.78 -18.83
N VAL A 67 2.12 13.50 -18.64
CA VAL A 67 0.98 13.06 -17.82
C VAL A 67 1.46 12.45 -16.50
N GLU A 68 0.85 12.91 -15.40
CA GLU A 68 1.01 12.36 -14.07
C GLU A 68 -0.31 11.77 -13.56
N VAL A 69 -0.24 10.56 -13.02
CA VAL A 69 -1.38 9.83 -12.46
C VAL A 69 -1.11 9.55 -10.98
N LEU A 70 -2.03 9.98 -10.13
CA LEU A 70 -2.11 9.57 -8.73
C LEU A 70 -3.09 8.39 -8.64
N ALA A 71 -2.57 7.21 -8.34
CA ALA A 71 -3.34 5.99 -8.12
C ALA A 71 -3.28 5.59 -6.65
N LYS A 72 -4.35 4.97 -6.15
CA LYS A 72 -4.46 4.53 -4.76
C LYS A 72 -5.06 3.14 -4.62
N VAL A 73 -4.70 2.49 -3.52
CA VAL A 73 -5.36 1.29 -3.01
C VAL A 73 -5.86 1.57 -1.61
N ASP A 74 -7.18 1.56 -1.43
CA ASP A 74 -7.83 1.80 -0.14
C ASP A 74 -8.91 0.76 0.16
N TRP A 75 -9.13 0.50 1.44
CA TRP A 75 -10.20 -0.37 1.89
C TRP A 75 -11.49 0.42 2.00
N ILE A 76 -12.48 0.01 1.23
CA ILE A 76 -13.81 0.61 1.28
C ILE A 76 -14.68 -0.27 2.16
N GLU A 77 -15.00 0.23 3.36
CA GLU A 77 -15.78 -0.53 4.35
C GLU A 77 -17.18 -0.91 3.83
N GLU A 78 -17.83 -0.05 3.04
CA GLU A 78 -19.15 -0.32 2.45
C GLU A 78 -19.13 -1.49 1.46
N LEU A 79 -18.01 -1.67 0.75
CA LEU A 79 -17.82 -2.73 -0.24
C LEU A 79 -17.13 -3.96 0.36
N GLN A 80 -16.59 -3.83 1.58
CA GLN A 80 -15.69 -4.81 2.19
C GLN A 80 -14.60 -5.26 1.20
N TYR A 81 -13.99 -4.29 0.50
CA TYR A 81 -13.08 -4.56 -0.61
C TYR A 81 -11.88 -3.59 -0.66
N PRO A 82 -10.65 -4.06 -0.98
CA PRO A 82 -9.51 -3.21 -1.24
C PRO A 82 -9.59 -2.64 -2.67
N LEU A 83 -10.22 -1.48 -2.80
CA LEU A 83 -10.45 -0.85 -4.09
C LEU A 83 -9.16 -0.20 -4.60
N MET A 84 -8.82 -0.50 -5.86
CA MET A 84 -7.79 0.20 -6.61
C MET A 84 -8.46 1.22 -7.52
N PHE A 85 -8.00 2.46 -7.52
CA PHE A 85 -8.58 3.51 -8.35
C PHE A 85 -7.55 4.60 -8.69
N ILE A 86 -7.87 5.35 -9.74
CA ILE A 86 -7.13 6.57 -10.08
C ILE A 86 -7.81 7.72 -9.35
N GLU A 87 -7.08 8.35 -8.44
CA GLU A 87 -7.54 9.52 -7.69
C GLU A 87 -7.50 10.77 -8.58
N LYS A 88 -6.41 10.94 -9.34
CA LYS A 88 -6.19 12.14 -10.14
C LYS A 88 -5.35 11.85 -11.37
N ILE A 89 -5.66 12.55 -12.46
CA ILE A 89 -4.83 12.64 -13.66
C ILE A 89 -4.53 14.12 -13.88
N SER A 90 -3.27 14.47 -14.11
CA SER A 90 -2.82 15.85 -14.34
C SER A 90 -1.88 15.90 -15.55
N ASN A 91 -1.94 16.97 -16.33
CA ASN A 91 -0.93 17.28 -17.33
C ASN A 91 0.06 18.29 -16.72
N LEU A 92 1.36 18.09 -16.96
CA LEU A 92 2.45 18.87 -16.40
C LEU A 92 2.82 20.07 -17.29
N ASP A 93 2.32 20.13 -18.53
CA ASP A 93 2.61 21.16 -19.52
C ASP A 93 1.68 22.40 -19.45
N GLN A 94 1.12 22.72 -18.27
CA GLN A 94 0.28 23.92 -18.05
C GLN A 94 0.97 25.03 -17.25
#